data_AF-A0A527GI81-F1
#
_entry.id   AF-A0A527GI81-F1
#
_cell.length_a   1.000
_cell.length_b   1.000
_cell.length_c   1.000
_cell.angle_alpha   90.00
_cell.angle_beta   90.00
_cell.angle_gamma   90.00
#
_symmetry.space_group_name_H-M   'P 1'
#
loop_
_entity.id
_entity.type
_entity.pdbx_description
1 polymer ?
#
loop_
_entity_poly.entity_id
_entity_poly.type
_entity_poly.pdbx_seq_one_letter_code
_entity_poly.pdbx_strand_id
1 'polypeptide(L)'
;MAQAASRSRRLLSRVAEHSTGIVASVLFAAPIVWAVLSAFKPAAEARLPPLPPWPTSGFSLENYATLNSFGDGLWASAQNSIYVSLMTVVLSVAVSVLAGYGFSRFRFPFKDLFFILILSTIMIPFQSILTPIFLVLTKLGLHNT
;
A
#
# COMPACT_ATOMS: atom_id res chain seq x y z
N MET A 1 -2.47 -41.42 -31.86
CA MET A 1 -3.09 -40.11 -32.21
C MET A 1 -3.76 -39.41 -31.02
N ALA A 2 -4.49 -40.10 -30.14
CA ALA A 2 -5.14 -39.47 -28.97
C ALA A 2 -4.19 -38.80 -27.94
N GLN A 3 -2.97 -39.31 -27.76
CA GLN A 3 -1.97 -38.73 -26.85
C GLN A 3 -1.37 -37.40 -27.34
N ALA A 4 -1.37 -37.14 -28.66
CA ALA A 4 -0.85 -35.89 -29.22
C ALA A 4 -1.84 -34.73 -29.02
N ALA A 5 -3.15 -35.01 -29.12
CA ALA A 5 -4.21 -34.03 -28.92
C ALA A 5 -4.31 -33.53 -27.48
N SER A 6 -4.05 -34.39 -26.48
CA SER A 6 -4.02 -33.98 -25.06
C SER A 6 -2.81 -33.11 -24.71
N ARG A 7 -1.67 -33.34 -25.36
CA ARG A 7 -0.44 -32.54 -25.19
C ARG A 7 -0.59 -31.13 -25.80
N SER A 8 -1.22 -31.02 -26.97
CA SER A 8 -1.50 -29.74 -27.63
C SER A 8 -2.50 -28.87 -26.85
N ARG A 9 -3.58 -29.44 -26.31
CA ARG A 9 -4.52 -28.71 -25.43
C ARG A 9 -3.86 -28.19 -24.15
N ARG A 10 -2.97 -28.99 -23.53
CA ARG A 10 -2.21 -28.56 -22.35
C ARG A 10 -1.19 -27.46 -22.67
N LEU A 11 -0.58 -27.48 -23.86
CA LEU A 11 0.33 -26.44 -24.31
C LEU A 11 -0.42 -25.12 -24.56
N LEU A 12 -1.56 -25.17 -25.24
CA LEU A 12 -2.43 -24.00 -25.47
C LEU A 12 -2.93 -23.38 -24.16
N SER A 13 -3.35 -24.19 -23.18
CA SER A 13 -3.75 -23.70 -21.84
C SER A 13 -2.61 -22.96 -21.15
N ARG A 14 -1.41 -23.54 -21.15
CA ARG A 14 -0.22 -22.91 -20.53
C ARG A 14 0.17 -21.62 -21.24
N VAL A 15 0.14 -21.59 -22.57
CA VAL A 15 0.43 -20.36 -23.33
C VAL A 15 -0.60 -19.29 -23.01
N ALA A 16 -1.89 -19.62 -22.92
CA ALA A 16 -2.95 -18.69 -22.55
C ALA A 16 -2.82 -18.18 -21.11
N GLU A 17 -2.49 -19.06 -20.16
CA GLU A 17 -2.24 -18.70 -18.75
C GLU A 17 -1.05 -17.75 -18.63
N HIS A 18 0.09 -18.10 -19.27
CA HIS A 18 1.28 -17.26 -19.25
C HIS A 18 1.07 -15.93 -19.98
N SER A 19 0.39 -15.93 -21.14
CA SER A 19 0.11 -14.68 -21.86
C SER A 19 -0.80 -13.76 -21.05
N THR A 20 -1.82 -14.31 -20.38
CA THR A 20 -2.72 -13.53 -19.51
C THR A 20 -1.96 -12.94 -18.33
N GLY A 21 -1.09 -13.74 -17.69
CA GLY A 21 -0.23 -13.28 -16.59
C GLY A 21 0.74 -12.18 -17.03
N ILE A 22 1.35 -12.31 -18.21
CA ILE A 22 2.26 -11.30 -18.77
C ILE A 22 1.51 -10.01 -19.06
N VAL A 23 0.36 -10.08 -19.74
CA VAL A 23 -0.45 -8.89 -20.05
C VAL A 23 -0.91 -8.19 -18.78
N ALA A 24 -1.42 -8.93 -17.79
CA ALA A 24 -1.80 -8.37 -16.50
C ALA A 24 -0.59 -7.73 -15.80
N SER A 25 0.55 -8.41 -15.76
CA SER A 25 1.78 -7.89 -15.15
C SER A 25 2.23 -6.57 -15.80
N VAL A 26 2.22 -6.49 -17.14
CA VAL A 26 2.57 -5.26 -17.86
C VAL A 26 1.60 -4.13 -17.52
N LEU A 27 0.28 -4.42 -17.50
CA LEU A 27 -0.74 -3.41 -17.18
C LEU A 27 -0.58 -2.85 -15.76
N PHE A 28 -0.31 -3.71 -14.77
CA PHE A 28 -0.11 -3.28 -13.38
C PHE A 28 1.27 -2.64 -13.14
N ALA A 29 2.30 -3.07 -13.86
CA ALA A 29 3.64 -2.50 -13.75
C ALA A 29 3.77 -1.15 -14.47
N ALA A 30 3.01 -0.90 -15.54
CA ALA A 30 3.09 0.33 -16.33
C ALA A 30 3.00 1.63 -15.49
N PRO A 31 2.01 1.82 -14.59
CA PRO A 31 1.96 3.04 -13.77
C PRO A 31 3.13 3.16 -12.78
N ILE A 32 3.66 2.03 -12.27
CA ILE A 32 4.83 2.03 -11.39
C ILE A 32 6.07 2.45 -12.15
N VAL A 33 6.29 1.87 -13.33
CA VAL A 33 7.41 2.24 -14.22
C VAL A 33 7.31 3.72 -14.59
N TRP A 34 6.11 4.20 -14.92
CA TRP A 34 5.89 5.61 -15.24
C TRP A 34 6.16 6.54 -14.05
N ALA A 35 5.77 6.16 -12.83
CA ALA A 35 6.07 6.93 -11.62
C ALA A 35 7.59 7.00 -11.35
N VAL A 36 8.30 5.87 -11.51
CA VAL A 36 9.76 5.82 -11.36
C VAL A 36 10.45 6.69 -12.41
N LEU A 37 10.08 6.57 -13.68
CA LEU A 37 10.64 7.41 -14.74
C LEU A 37 10.35 8.89 -14.51
N SER A 38 9.18 9.22 -14.00
CA SER A 38 8.81 10.61 -13.69
C SER A 38 9.59 11.18 -12.50
N ALA A 39 10.00 10.35 -11.54
CA ALA A 39 10.85 10.79 -10.42
C ALA A 39 12.22 11.32 -10.88
N PHE A 40 12.72 10.84 -12.04
CA PHE A 40 14.01 11.27 -12.61
C PHE A 40 13.88 12.36 -13.70
N LYS A 41 12.69 12.91 -13.95
CA LYS A 41 12.53 14.01 -14.92
C LYS A 41 13.00 15.34 -14.32
N PRO A 42 13.66 16.21 -15.09
CA PRO A 42 13.90 17.59 -14.65
C PRO A 42 12.59 18.31 -14.30
N ALA A 43 12.63 19.19 -13.29
CA ALA A 43 11.43 19.85 -12.76
C ALA A 43 10.68 20.69 -13.82
N ALA A 44 11.40 21.21 -14.82
CA ALA A 44 10.82 21.94 -15.95
C ALA A 44 10.02 21.02 -16.90
N GLU A 45 10.50 19.80 -17.15
CA GLU A 45 9.82 18.82 -18.00
C GLU A 45 8.61 18.20 -17.31
N ALA A 46 8.69 17.99 -15.98
CA ALA A 46 7.59 17.43 -15.19
C ALA A 46 6.35 18.34 -15.10
N ARG A 47 6.45 19.62 -15.48
CA ARG A 47 5.37 20.62 -15.37
C ARG A 47 4.73 20.97 -16.72
N LEU A 48 5.27 20.50 -17.84
CA LEU A 48 4.83 20.87 -19.19
C LEU A 48 4.13 19.68 -19.88
N PRO A 49 2.85 19.80 -20.30
CA PRO A 49 2.21 18.83 -21.17
C PRO A 49 2.74 18.92 -22.61
N PRO A 50 2.79 17.81 -23.37
CA PRO A 50 2.47 16.43 -22.97
C PRO A 50 3.57 15.84 -22.09
N LEU A 51 3.20 15.03 -21.09
CA LEU A 51 4.13 14.32 -20.22
C LEU A 51 4.55 13.01 -20.91
N PRO A 52 5.71 12.94 -21.60
CA PRO A 52 6.17 11.70 -22.22
C PRO A 52 6.32 10.60 -21.15
N PRO A 53 6.17 9.30 -21.48
CA PRO A 53 6.31 8.23 -20.51
C PRO A 53 7.74 8.14 -19.95
N TRP A 54 8.73 8.62 -20.71
CA TRP A 54 10.15 8.60 -20.41
C TRP A 54 10.75 10.03 -20.36
N PRO A 55 11.87 10.25 -19.66
CA PRO A 55 12.58 11.53 -19.68
C PRO A 55 13.13 11.82 -21.08
N THR A 56 12.80 12.98 -21.64
CA THR A 56 13.24 13.39 -22.99
C THR A 56 14.46 14.30 -22.96
N SER A 57 14.63 15.08 -21.88
CA SER A 57 15.74 16.02 -21.72
C SER A 57 16.93 15.46 -20.93
N GLY A 58 16.83 14.21 -20.44
CA GLY A 58 17.86 13.51 -19.67
C GLY A 58 17.38 13.08 -18.27
N PHE A 59 18.20 12.30 -17.57
CA PHE A 59 17.93 11.90 -16.18
C PHE A 59 18.45 12.98 -15.21
N SER A 60 17.62 13.38 -14.24
CA SER A 60 17.95 14.36 -13.21
C SER A 60 17.64 13.84 -11.81
N LEU A 61 18.47 14.23 -10.84
CA LEU A 61 18.28 13.98 -9.41
C LEU A 61 17.77 15.23 -8.65
N GLU A 62 17.46 16.31 -9.37
CA GLU A 62 16.99 17.58 -8.80
C GLU A 62 15.78 17.39 -7.88
N ASN A 63 14.82 16.56 -8.28
CA ASN A 63 13.62 16.29 -7.46
C ASN A 63 13.98 15.73 -6.08
N TYR A 64 14.98 14.84 -5.99
CA TYR A 64 15.44 14.30 -4.70
C TYR A 64 16.15 15.35 -3.86
N ALA A 65 16.96 16.22 -4.47
CA ALA A 65 17.59 17.33 -3.79
C ALA A 65 16.54 18.33 -3.26
N THR A 66 15.55 18.67 -4.07
CA THR A 66 14.41 19.52 -3.67
C THR A 66 13.64 18.90 -2.52
N LEU A 67 13.30 17.61 -2.59
CA LEU A 67 12.61 16.88 -1.51
C LEU A 67 13.44 16.83 -0.22
N ASN A 68 14.76 16.72 -0.32
CA ASN A 68 15.63 16.74 0.86
C ASN A 68 15.71 18.13 1.51
N SER A 69 15.57 19.20 0.73
CA SER A 69 15.55 20.58 1.23
C SER A 69 14.17 21.07 1.71
N PHE A 70 13.11 20.29 1.47
CA PHE A 70 11.73 20.66 1.78
C PHE A 70 11.30 20.08 3.14
N GLY A 71 10.74 20.91 4.02
CA GLY A 71 10.34 20.51 5.38
C GLY A 71 11.51 19.95 6.19
N ASP A 72 11.29 18.86 6.93
CA ASP A 72 12.34 18.15 7.68
C ASP A 72 13.24 17.29 6.77
N GLY A 73 12.98 17.30 5.46
CA GLY A 73 13.70 16.54 4.45
C GLY A 73 13.14 15.12 4.24
N LEU A 74 13.50 14.57 3.08
CA LEU A 74 13.11 13.23 2.65
C LEU A 74 13.51 12.15 3.66
N TRP A 75 14.73 12.24 4.20
CA TRP A 75 15.26 11.21 5.09
C TRP A 75 14.55 11.18 6.45
N ALA A 76 14.30 12.34 7.06
CA ALA A 76 13.55 12.42 8.31
C ALA A 76 12.12 11.89 8.14
N SER A 77 11.46 12.27 7.03
CA SER A 77 10.11 11.77 6.70
C SER A 77 10.08 10.26 6.49
N ALA A 78 11.09 9.70 5.83
CA ALA A 78 11.23 8.26 5.63
C ALA A 78 11.47 7.52 6.96
N GLN A 79 12.35 8.03 7.82
CA GLN A 79 12.61 7.46 9.13
C GLN A 79 11.37 7.50 10.04
N ASN A 80 10.64 8.61 10.04
CA ASN A 80 9.38 8.72 10.78
C ASN A 80 8.35 7.70 10.28
N SER A 81 8.23 7.54 8.96
CA SER A 81 7.31 6.55 8.36
C SER A 81 7.68 5.12 8.75
N ILE A 82 8.97 4.78 8.71
CA ILE A 82 9.47 3.45 9.15
C ILE A 82 9.20 3.24 10.63
N TYR A 83 9.50 4.22 11.48
CA TYR A 83 9.28 4.13 12.91
C TYR A 83 7.80 3.93 13.25
N VAL A 84 6.92 4.79 12.71
CA VAL A 84 5.47 4.74 12.96
C VAL A 84 4.87 3.45 12.43
N SER A 85 5.22 3.04 11.19
CA SER A 85 4.68 1.80 10.61
C SER A 85 5.14 0.56 11.37
N LEU A 86 6.42 0.49 11.77
CA LEU A 86 6.94 -0.63 12.54
C LEU A 86 6.28 -0.73 13.92
N MET A 87 6.18 0.38 14.65
CA MET A 87 5.51 0.42 15.95
C MET A 87 4.03 0.02 15.84
N THR A 88 3.35 0.52 14.81
CA THR A 88 1.96 0.15 14.52
C THR A 88 1.83 -1.35 14.26
N VAL A 89 2.65 -1.93 13.38
CA VAL A 89 2.62 -3.36 13.07
C VAL A 89 2.89 -4.21 14.32
N VAL A 90 3.94 -3.90 15.08
CA VAL A 90 4.29 -4.66 16.29
C VAL A 90 3.16 -4.64 17.31
N LEU A 91 2.62 -3.45 17.62
CA LEU A 91 1.53 -3.32 18.59
C LEU A 91 0.24 -3.98 18.08
N SER A 92 -0.13 -3.76 16.81
CA SER A 92 -1.33 -4.35 16.22
C SER A 92 -1.25 -5.87 16.18
N VAL A 93 -0.12 -6.46 15.79
CA VAL A 93 0.08 -7.92 15.77
C VAL A 93 0.03 -8.47 17.19
N ALA A 94 0.73 -7.84 18.14
CA ALA A 94 0.73 -8.30 19.53
C ALA A 94 -0.69 -8.36 20.11
N VAL A 95 -1.47 -7.28 19.96
CA VAL A 95 -2.86 -7.22 20.44
C VAL A 95 -3.76 -8.19 19.67
N SER A 96 -3.63 -8.26 18.34
CA SER A 96 -4.48 -9.12 17.49
C SER A 96 -4.23 -10.60 17.73
N VAL A 97 -2.98 -11.01 17.98
CA VAL A 97 -2.63 -12.39 18.32
C VAL A 97 -3.21 -12.78 19.66
N LEU A 98 -3.10 -11.92 20.69
CA LEU A 98 -3.68 -12.17 22.01
C LEU A 98 -5.22 -12.29 21.92
N ALA A 99 -5.87 -11.36 21.24
CA ALA A 99 -7.31 -11.40 21.03
C ALA A 99 -7.72 -12.65 20.23
N GLY A 100 -7.08 -12.91 19.09
CA GLY A 100 -7.36 -14.06 18.23
C GLY A 100 -7.15 -15.40 18.94
N TYR A 101 -6.12 -15.51 19.78
CA TYR A 101 -5.90 -16.69 20.62
C TYR A 101 -7.03 -16.86 21.65
N GLY A 102 -7.43 -15.76 22.31
CA GLY A 102 -8.58 -15.73 23.20
C GLY A 102 -9.86 -16.27 22.56
N PHE A 103 -10.20 -15.74 21.38
CA PHE A 103 -11.37 -16.15 20.62
C PHE A 103 -11.28 -17.57 20.04
N SER A 104 -10.09 -18.04 19.65
CA SER A 104 -9.95 -19.37 19.05
C SER A 104 -9.89 -20.49 20.07
N ARG A 105 -9.20 -20.29 21.20
CA ARG A 105 -8.91 -21.36 22.17
C ARG A 105 -9.93 -21.46 23.29
N PHE A 106 -10.48 -20.35 23.76
CA PHE A 106 -11.36 -20.34 24.93
C PHE A 106 -12.84 -20.25 24.56
N ARG A 107 -13.68 -20.84 25.42
CA ARG A 107 -15.14 -20.67 25.42
C ARG A 107 -15.49 -19.79 26.61
N PHE A 108 -15.95 -18.57 26.36
CA PHE A 108 -16.31 -17.59 27.38
C PHE A 108 -17.69 -16.99 27.07
N PRO A 109 -18.44 -16.53 28.09
CA PRO A 109 -19.75 -15.91 27.87
C PRO A 109 -19.64 -14.65 27.02
N PHE A 110 -20.64 -14.37 26.18
CA PHE A 110 -20.71 -13.22 25.26
C PHE A 110 -19.66 -13.18 24.14
N LYS A 111 -18.98 -14.29 23.86
CA LYS A 111 -18.01 -14.40 22.76
C LYS A 111 -18.56 -13.86 21.43
N ASP A 112 -19.76 -14.28 21.03
CA ASP A 112 -20.34 -13.86 19.75
C ASP A 112 -20.68 -12.36 19.74
N LEU A 113 -21.10 -11.81 20.88
CA LEU A 113 -21.37 -10.37 21.01
C LEU A 113 -20.09 -9.55 20.81
N PHE A 114 -19.00 -9.90 21.49
CA PHE A 114 -17.71 -9.21 21.31
C PHE A 114 -17.18 -9.35 19.88
N PHE A 115 -17.37 -10.52 19.26
CA PHE A 115 -16.99 -10.73 17.87
C PHE A 115 -17.76 -9.81 16.92
N ILE A 116 -19.08 -9.71 17.09
CA ILE A 116 -19.94 -8.81 16.31
C ILE A 116 -19.57 -7.34 16.55
N LEU A 117 -19.27 -6.93 17.79
CA LEU A 117 -18.81 -5.56 18.09
C LEU A 117 -17.52 -5.23 17.34
N ILE A 118 -16.53 -6.13 17.33
CA ILE A 118 -15.28 -5.95 16.58
C ILE A 118 -15.56 -5.83 15.08
N LEU A 119 -16.42 -6.69 14.52
CA LEU A 119 -16.79 -6.58 13.10
C LEU A 119 -17.50 -5.25 12.80
N SER A 120 -18.34 -4.79 13.72
CA SER A 120 -19.11 -3.55 13.55
C SER A 120 -18.20 -2.33 13.44
N THR A 121 -17.05 -2.30 14.14
CA THR A 121 -16.10 -1.18 14.02
C THR A 121 -15.40 -1.16 12.66
N ILE A 122 -15.17 -2.32 12.03
CA ILE A 122 -14.55 -2.43 10.70
C ILE A 122 -15.51 -1.96 9.60
N MET A 123 -16.83 -2.05 9.83
CA MET A 123 -17.86 -1.61 8.88
C MET A 123 -18.02 -0.08 8.81
N ILE A 124 -17.55 0.65 9.82
CA ILE A 124 -17.64 2.11 9.86
C ILE A 124 -16.60 2.69 8.89
N PRO A 125 -17.01 3.56 7.94
CA PRO A 125 -16.09 4.14 6.98
C PRO A 125 -15.07 5.04 7.69
N PHE A 126 -13.80 4.92 7.29
CA PHE A 126 -12.69 5.64 7.90
C PHE A 126 -12.91 7.16 7.97
N GLN A 127 -13.48 7.74 6.91
CA GLN A 127 -13.78 9.17 6.82
C GLN A 127 -14.68 9.67 7.96
N SER A 128 -15.63 8.87 8.44
CA SER A 128 -16.51 9.25 9.55
C SER A 128 -15.83 9.22 10.91
N ILE A 129 -14.76 8.44 11.06
CA ILE A 129 -14.02 8.28 12.32
C ILE A 129 -12.90 9.33 12.45
N LEU A 130 -12.45 9.91 11.33
CA LEU A 130 -11.33 10.85 11.29
C LEU A 130 -11.54 12.08 12.19
N THR A 131 -12.70 12.75 12.11
CA THR A 131 -12.99 13.94 12.93
C THR A 131 -13.05 13.60 14.43
N PRO A 132 -13.77 12.54 14.87
CA PRO A 132 -13.71 12.10 16.27
C PRO A 132 -12.30 11.78 16.76
N ILE A 133 -11.48 11.07 15.97
CA ILE A 133 -10.09 10.74 16.34
C ILE A 133 -9.27 12.01 16.55
N PHE A 134 -9.40 13.00 15.66
CA PHE A 134 -8.71 14.27 15.80
C PHE A 134 -9.06 14.96 17.13
N LEU A 135 -10.35 15.06 17.46
CA LEU A 135 -10.80 15.67 18.72
C LEU A 135 -10.27 14.91 19.95
N VAL A 136 -10.19 13.58 19.89
CA VAL A 136 -9.61 12.77 20.96
C VAL A 136 -8.12 13.06 21.11
N LEU A 137 -7.36 13.09 20.01
CA LEU A 137 -5.92 13.39 20.04
C LEU A 137 -5.64 14.79 20.59
N THR A 138 -6.41 15.80 20.18
CA THR A 138 -6.31 17.17 20.72
C THR A 138 -6.60 17.20 22.22
N LYS A 139 -7.66 16.53 22.67
CA LYS A 139 -8.01 16.46 24.11
C LYS A 139 -6.95 15.74 24.94
N LEU A 140 -6.29 14.74 24.37
CA LEU A 140 -5.22 13.99 25.01
C LEU A 140 -3.86 14.72 24.97
N GLY A 141 -3.77 15.88 24.31
CA GLY A 141 -2.50 16.58 24.10
C GLY A 141 -1.52 15.81 23.21
N LEU A 142 -2.00 14.82 22.46
CA LEU A 142 -1.21 14.00 21.53
C LEU A 142 -1.20 14.58 20.10
N HIS A 143 -1.84 15.74 19.92
CA HIS A 143 -1.76 16.51 18.70
C HIS A 143 -0.53 17.42 18.79
N ASN A 144 0.47 17.20 17.93
CA ASN A 144 1.63 18.07 17.80
C ASN A 144 1.16 19.51 17.51
N THR A 145 1.31 20.39 18.49
CA THR A 145 1.23 21.86 18.34
C THR A 145 2.61 22.45 18.20
#